data_AF-A0A392NAI2-F1
#
_entry.id   AF-A0A392NAI2-F1
#
_cell.length_a   1.000
_cell.length_b   1.000
_cell.length_c   1.000
_cell.angle_alpha   90.00
_cell.angle_beta   90.00
_cell.angle_gamma   90.00
#
_symmetry.space_group_name_H-M   'P 1'
#
loop_
_entity.id
_entity.type
_entity.pdbx_description
1 polymer ?
#
loop_
_entity_poly.entity_id
_entity_poly.type
_entity_poly.pdbx_seq_one_letter_code
_entity_poly.pdbx_strand_id
1 'polypeptide(L)'
;MPEWLAFLGAKVPLGFPGSPYSIQFKTTIPDSSPMKPMNASVYSCNDTSLGCSCGDCPSSPVCSDPEPSPPRKDPCSIGVGSLKVRCVDFSLALLYILLVFVLFGWVLLQRTRQERRVGSNAEPLLN
;
A
#
# COMPACT_ATOMS: atom_id res chain seq x y z
N MET A 1 31.65 -6.37 4.85
CA MET A 1 32.81 -6.15 5.75
C MET A 1 34.10 -5.83 5.01
N PRO A 2 34.50 -6.53 3.91
CA PRO A 2 35.73 -6.20 3.18
C PRO A 2 35.76 -4.76 2.65
N GLU A 3 34.65 -4.30 2.07
CA GLU A 3 34.51 -2.93 1.56
C GLU A 3 34.61 -1.88 2.67
N TRP A 4 34.04 -2.15 3.85
CA TRP A 4 34.11 -1.26 5.00
C TRP A 4 35.56 -1.08 5.50
N LEU A 5 36.32 -2.17 5.57
CA LEU A 5 37.75 -2.10 5.91
C LEU A 5 38.56 -1.37 4.82
N ALA A 6 38.22 -1.57 3.55
CA ALA A 6 38.84 -0.83 2.45
C ALA A 6 38.56 0.68 2.55
N PHE A 7 37.33 1.07 2.89
CA PHE A 7 36.96 2.46 3.15
C PHE A 7 37.77 3.05 4.32
N LEU A 8 37.83 2.35 5.46
CA LEU A 8 38.61 2.81 6.62
C LEU A 8 40.10 2.96 6.31
N GLY A 9 40.66 2.11 5.45
CA GLY A 9 42.07 2.14 5.07
C GLY A 9 42.40 3.08 3.91
N ALA A 10 41.40 3.65 3.24
CA ALA A 10 41.59 4.53 2.11
C ALA A 10 42.23 5.86 2.57
N LYS A 11 43.35 6.22 1.96
CA LYS A 11 43.98 7.51 2.22
C LYS A 11 43.12 8.64 1.67
N VAL A 12 42.78 9.60 2.52
CA VAL A 12 42.00 10.79 2.14
C VAL A 12 42.70 12.09 2.58
N PRO A 13 42.40 13.24 1.96
CA PRO A 13 42.88 14.54 2.42
C PRO A 13 42.35 14.91 3.81
N LEU A 14 42.99 15.89 4.46
CA LEU A 14 42.51 16.45 5.72
C LEU A 14 41.08 16.99 5.57
N GLY A 15 40.24 16.70 6.57
CA GLY A 15 38.83 17.11 6.58
C GLY A 15 37.87 16.15 5.90
N PHE A 16 38.34 15.08 5.27
CA PHE A 16 37.48 14.02 4.69
C PHE A 16 37.46 12.77 5.59
N PRO A 17 36.34 12.03 5.62
CA PRO A 17 36.25 10.78 6.39
C PRO A 17 37.05 9.66 5.70
N GLY A 18 37.97 9.04 6.44
CA GLY A 18 38.87 8.00 5.96
C GLY A 18 40.16 7.96 6.79
N SER A 19 41.23 7.40 6.23
CA SER A 19 42.52 7.33 6.91
C SER A 19 43.49 8.44 6.46
N PRO A 20 44.33 8.98 7.35
CA PRO A 20 45.41 9.90 6.98
C PRO A 20 46.51 9.23 6.13
N TYR A 21 46.59 7.89 6.11
CA TYR A 21 47.54 7.12 5.30
C TYR A 21 46.91 5.81 4.79
N SER A 22 47.49 5.22 3.75
CA SER A 22 46.93 4.00 3.16
C SER A 22 47.15 2.80 4.08
N ILE A 23 46.09 2.07 4.41
CA ILE A 23 46.15 0.81 5.16
C ILE A 23 45.47 -0.28 4.33
N GLN A 24 46.17 -1.37 4.08
CA GLN A 24 45.60 -2.54 3.43
C GLN A 24 45.31 -3.62 4.48
N PHE A 25 44.07 -3.67 4.97
CA PHE A 25 43.64 -4.68 5.92
C PHE A 25 43.58 -6.07 5.24
N LYS A 26 44.45 -6.98 5.67
CA LYS A 26 44.44 -8.38 5.24
C LYS A 26 43.60 -9.20 6.22
N THR A 27 42.53 -9.82 5.72
CA THR A 27 41.66 -10.71 6.52
C THR A 27 42.11 -12.17 6.47
N THR A 28 42.98 -12.51 5.52
CA THR A 28 43.60 -13.82 5.35
C THR A 28 45.11 -13.65 5.22
N ILE A 29 45.85 -14.62 5.75
CA ILE A 29 47.31 -14.61 5.80
C ILE A 29 47.78 -15.94 5.19
N PRO A 30 48.81 -15.96 4.33
CA PRO A 30 49.38 -17.21 3.83
C PRO A 30 49.90 -18.09 4.96
N ASP A 31 49.79 -19.41 4.82
CA ASP A 31 50.22 -20.38 5.83
C ASP A 31 51.71 -20.26 6.20
N SER A 32 52.52 -19.71 5.30
CA SER A 32 53.95 -19.48 5.50
C SER A 32 54.29 -18.25 6.36
N SER A 33 53.32 -17.39 6.68
CA SER A 33 53.57 -16.17 7.42
C SER A 33 53.49 -16.39 8.93
N PRO A 34 54.42 -15.83 9.73
CA PRO A 34 54.41 -15.97 11.19
C PRO A 34 53.31 -15.12 11.87
N MET A 35 52.61 -14.27 11.12
CA MET A 35 51.54 -13.42 11.63
C MET A 35 50.25 -14.21 11.86
N LYS A 36 49.55 -13.93 12.97
CA LYS A 36 48.24 -14.50 13.28
C LYS A 36 47.15 -13.43 13.19
N PRO A 37 45.99 -13.71 12.54
CA PRO A 37 44.87 -12.77 12.54
C PRO A 37 44.36 -12.48 13.95
N MET A 38 43.98 -11.23 14.20
CA MET A 38 43.36 -10.83 15.45
C MET A 38 41.94 -11.40 15.55
N ASN A 39 41.62 -12.03 16.69
CA ASN A 39 40.29 -12.56 16.99
C ASN A 39 39.91 -12.18 18.42
N ALA A 40 39.45 -10.94 18.59
CA ALA A 40 38.93 -10.45 19.86
C ALA A 40 37.41 -10.64 19.91
N SER A 41 36.85 -10.81 21.11
CA SER A 41 35.41 -10.86 21.30
C SER A 41 34.77 -9.50 21.02
N VAL A 42 33.63 -9.51 20.34
CA VAL A 42 32.85 -8.31 20.03
C VAL A 42 31.41 -8.54 20.50
N TYR A 43 30.82 -7.51 21.10
CA TYR A 43 29.43 -7.55 21.51
C TYR A 43 28.51 -7.39 20.30
N SER A 44 27.54 -8.28 20.20
CA SER A 44 26.48 -8.15 19.19
C SER A 44 25.36 -7.28 19.74
N CYS A 45 24.54 -6.70 18.86
CA CYS A 45 23.36 -5.96 19.30
C CYS A 45 22.27 -6.84 19.93
N ASN A 46 22.36 -8.17 19.78
CA ASN A 46 21.51 -9.12 20.50
C ASN A 46 22.02 -9.39 21.93
N ASP A 47 23.16 -8.81 22.32
CA ASP A 47 23.68 -8.93 23.68
C ASP A 47 22.84 -8.11 24.66
N THR A 48 22.20 -8.79 25.60
CA THR A 48 21.30 -8.16 26.59
C THR A 48 22.04 -7.34 27.64
N SER A 49 23.36 -7.49 27.78
CA SER A 49 24.17 -6.74 28.75
C SER A 49 24.45 -5.30 28.33
N LEU A 50 24.41 -5.00 27.03
CA LEU A 50 24.75 -3.69 26.43
C LEU A 50 23.64 -3.16 25.50
N GLY A 51 22.40 -3.61 25.73
CA GLY A 51 21.27 -3.57 24.78
C GLY A 51 21.17 -2.33 23.87
N CYS A 52 20.90 -2.58 22.59
CA CYS A 52 20.67 -1.54 21.58
C CYS A 52 19.18 -1.27 21.38
N SER A 53 18.81 -0.06 20.92
CA SER A 53 17.46 0.20 20.45
C SER A 53 17.18 -0.55 19.15
N CYS A 54 15.91 -0.92 18.91
CA CYS A 54 15.49 -1.51 17.64
C CYS A 54 15.69 -0.56 16.44
N GLY A 55 15.67 0.76 16.68
CA GLY A 55 15.93 1.74 15.63
C GLY A 55 17.38 1.75 15.13
N ASP A 56 18.33 1.34 15.97
CA ASP A 56 19.76 1.30 15.64
C ASP A 56 20.15 -0.03 15.00
N CYS A 57 19.46 -1.10 15.37
CA CYS A 57 19.79 -2.45 14.96
C CYS A 57 18.54 -3.36 14.87
N PRO A 58 18.39 -4.13 13.78
CA PRO A 58 17.27 -5.06 13.61
C PRO A 58 17.39 -6.36 14.42
N SER A 59 18.60 -6.75 14.84
CA SER A 59 18.83 -7.94 15.69
C SER A 59 18.74 -7.66 17.19
N SER A 60 18.27 -6.47 17.58
CA SER A 60 18.09 -6.14 19.00
C SER A 60 16.94 -6.97 19.59
N PRO A 61 17.05 -7.48 20.83
CA PRO A 61 16.01 -8.30 21.44
C PRO A 61 14.73 -7.51 21.75
N VAL A 62 14.79 -6.17 21.72
CA VAL A 62 13.60 -5.31 21.91
C VAL A 62 12.81 -5.11 20.62
N CYS A 63 13.32 -5.57 19.48
CA CYS A 63 12.54 -5.59 18.25
C CYS A 63 11.42 -6.63 18.37
N SER A 64 10.18 -6.19 18.17
CA SER A 64 9.05 -7.09 17.98
C SER A 64 8.83 -7.33 16.50
N ASP A 65 8.41 -8.54 16.13
CA ASP A 65 7.90 -8.79 14.80
C ASP A 65 6.68 -7.88 14.55
N PRO A 66 6.51 -7.35 13.32
CA PRO A 66 5.34 -6.57 13.00
C PRO A 66 4.08 -7.41 13.22
N GLU A 67 3.14 -6.90 14.02
CA GLU A 67 1.84 -7.54 14.16
C GLU A 67 1.20 -7.68 12.78
N PRO A 68 0.65 -8.86 12.41
CA PRO A 68 -0.03 -9.02 11.14
C PRO A 68 -1.12 -7.96 11.00
N SER A 69 -1.20 -7.36 9.81
CA SER A 69 -2.24 -6.37 9.54
C SER A 69 -3.62 -6.95 9.83
N PRO A 70 -4.51 -6.21 10.51
CA PRO A 70 -5.84 -6.69 10.79
C PRO A 70 -6.53 -7.08 9.48
N PRO A 71 -7.40 -8.11 9.51
CA PRO A 71 -8.11 -8.55 8.31
C PRO A 71 -8.85 -7.37 7.70
N ARG A 72 -8.66 -7.16 6.40
CA ARG A 72 -9.37 -6.09 5.68
C ARG A 72 -10.87 -6.35 5.79
N LYS A 73 -11.61 -5.34 6.24
CA LYS A 73 -13.08 -5.40 6.22
C LYS A 73 -13.51 -5.44 4.76
N ASP A 74 -14.22 -6.51 4.38
CA ASP A 74 -14.82 -6.58 3.06
C ASP A 74 -15.80 -5.42 2.87
N PRO A 75 -15.80 -4.78 1.68
CA PRO A 75 -16.80 -3.76 1.38
C PRO A 75 -18.21 -4.35 1.38
N CYS A 76 -19.20 -3.54 1.74
CA CYS A 76 -20.62 -3.96 1.79
C CYS A 76 -21.04 -4.64 0.49
N SER A 77 -21.63 -5.83 0.62
CA SER A 77 -22.12 -6.62 -0.51
C SER A 77 -23.44 -7.31 -0.20
N ILE A 78 -24.30 -7.44 -1.20
CA ILE A 78 -25.56 -8.17 -1.14
C ILE A 78 -25.41 -9.46 -1.97
N GLY A 79 -25.86 -10.59 -1.41
CA GLY A 79 -25.90 -11.87 -2.11
C GLY A 79 -27.26 -12.12 -2.74
N VAL A 80 -27.29 -12.37 -4.04
CA VAL A 80 -28.50 -12.82 -4.76
C VAL A 80 -28.15 -14.15 -5.44
N GLY A 81 -28.53 -15.26 -4.80
CA GLY A 81 -28.12 -16.60 -5.23
C GLY A 81 -26.59 -16.79 -5.17
N SER A 82 -25.97 -17.13 -6.30
CA SER A 82 -24.51 -17.26 -6.44
C SER A 82 -23.78 -15.95 -6.73
N LEU A 83 -24.52 -14.84 -6.91
CA LEU A 83 -23.96 -13.56 -7.35
C LEU A 83 -23.80 -12.60 -6.16
N LYS A 84 -22.59 -12.04 -5.99
CA LYS A 84 -22.26 -11.05 -4.95
C LYS A 84 -22.12 -9.68 -5.61
N VAL A 85 -23.02 -8.76 -5.29
CA VAL A 85 -23.00 -7.37 -5.80
C VAL A 85 -22.58 -6.40 -4.71
N ARG A 86 -21.89 -5.31 -5.06
CA ARG A 86 -21.61 -4.26 -4.07
C ARG A 86 -22.91 -3.51 -3.75
N CYS A 87 -23.06 -3.11 -2.50
CA CYS A 87 -24.25 -2.36 -2.06
C CYS A 87 -24.46 -1.08 -2.88
N VAL A 88 -23.38 -0.38 -3.22
CA VAL A 88 -23.42 0.84 -4.04
C VAL A 88 -23.97 0.57 -5.44
N ASP A 89 -23.50 -0.48 -6.10
CA ASP A 89 -23.94 -0.84 -7.45
C ASP A 89 -25.44 -1.21 -7.45
N PHE A 90 -25.88 -1.94 -6.43
CA PHE A 90 -27.29 -2.32 -6.26
C PHE A 90 -28.19 -1.09 -6.03
N SER A 91 -27.79 -0.19 -5.14
CA SER A 91 -28.55 1.05 -4.87
C SER A 91 -28.64 1.95 -6.10
N LEU A 92 -27.55 2.08 -6.87
CA LEU A 92 -27.55 2.85 -8.12
C LEU A 92 -28.46 2.23 -9.18
N ALA A 93 -28.45 0.90 -9.33
CA ALA A 93 -29.33 0.20 -10.26
C ALA A 93 -30.82 0.43 -9.93
N LEU A 94 -31.20 0.29 -8.66
CA LEU A 94 -32.58 0.55 -8.22
C LEU A 94 -33.00 2.00 -8.48
N LEU A 95 -32.14 2.96 -8.14
CA LEU A 95 -32.41 4.38 -8.36
C LEU A 95 -32.61 4.66 -9.86
N TYR A 96 -31.77 4.09 -10.72
CA TYR A 96 -31.87 4.29 -12.16
C TYR A 96 -33.18 3.71 -12.73
N ILE A 97 -33.57 2.51 -12.30
CA ILE A 97 -34.83 1.88 -12.70
C ILE A 97 -36.03 2.76 -12.31
N LEU A 98 -36.04 3.30 -11.09
CA LEU A 98 -37.10 4.21 -10.63
C LEU A 98 -37.16 5.49 -11.47
N LEU A 99 -36.02 6.10 -11.77
CA LEU A 99 -35.95 7.30 -12.60
C LEU A 99 -36.51 7.05 -14.01
N VAL A 100 -36.15 5.92 -14.62
CA VAL A 100 -36.68 5.51 -15.93
C VAL A 100 -38.20 5.41 -15.85
N PHE A 101 -38.76 4.67 -14.89
CA PHE A 101 -40.22 4.55 -14.77
C PHE A 101 -40.93 5.88 -14.55
N VAL A 102 -40.36 6.77 -13.72
CA VAL A 102 -40.92 8.11 -13.49
C VAL A 102 -40.91 8.94 -14.77
N LEU A 103 -39.78 8.99 -15.49
CA LEU A 103 -39.65 9.78 -16.72
C LEU A 103 -40.57 9.25 -17.83
N PHE A 104 -40.56 7.94 -18.08
CA PHE A 104 -41.42 7.33 -19.09
C PHE A 104 -42.91 7.45 -18.71
N GLY A 105 -43.27 7.20 -17.45
CA GLY A 105 -44.64 7.37 -16.96
C GLY A 105 -45.12 8.81 -17.10
N TRP A 106 -44.28 9.79 -16.79
CA TRP A 106 -44.59 11.20 -16.95
C TRP A 106 -44.84 11.58 -18.42
N VAL A 107 -43.97 11.14 -19.34
CA VAL A 107 -44.12 11.41 -20.79
C VAL A 107 -45.41 10.80 -21.34
N LEU A 108 -45.72 9.55 -20.98
CA LEU A 108 -46.94 8.88 -21.42
C LEU A 108 -48.20 9.59 -20.89
N LEU A 109 -48.21 9.97 -19.60
CA LEU A 109 -49.31 10.72 -19.00
C LEU A 109 -49.49 12.09 -19.65
N GLN A 110 -48.41 12.79 -19.99
CA GLN A 110 -48.47 14.07 -20.69
C GLN A 110 -49.06 13.93 -22.10
N ARG A 111 -48.65 12.91 -22.87
CA ARG A 111 -49.21 12.63 -24.20
C ARG A 111 -50.70 12.34 -24.14
N THR A 112 -51.14 11.43 -23.26
CA THR A 112 -52.57 11.10 -23.10
C THR A 112 -53.39 12.32 -22.65
N ARG A 113 -52.82 13.19 -21.80
CA ARG A 113 -53.48 14.46 -21.41
C ARG A 113 -53.56 15.45 -22.56
N GLN A 114 -52.53 15.53 -23.42
CA GLN A 114 -52.56 16.38 -24.62
C GLN A 114 -53.57 15.88 -25.65
N GLU A 115 -53.61 14.58 -25.94
CA GLU A 115 -54.59 14.00 -26.86
C GLU A 115 -56.03 14.18 -26.39
N ARG A 116 -56.31 13.99 -25.09
CA ARG A 116 -57.64 14.28 -24.52
C ARG A 116 -58.01 15.76 -24.62
N ARG A 117 -57.04 16.68 -24.45
CA ARG A 117 -57.28 18.12 -24.62
C ARG A 117 -57.54 18.51 -26.07
N VAL A 118 -56.84 17.90 -27.04
CA VAL A 118 -57.06 18.14 -28.47
C VAL A 118 -58.40 17.56 -28.93
N GLY A 119 -58.75 16.33 -28.53
CA GLY A 119 -60.04 15.71 -28.85
C GLY A 119 -61.25 16.45 -28.25
N SER A 120 -61.06 17.12 -27.12
CA SER A 120 -62.12 17.96 -26.50
C SER A 120 -62.31 19.33 -27.18
N ASN A 121 -61.38 19.78 -28.03
CA ASN A 121 -61.47 21.05 -28.76
C ASN A 121 -61.92 20.89 -30.23
N ALA A 122 -62.21 19.67 -30.68
CA ALA A 122 -62.82 19.45 -31.99
C ALA A 122 -64.35 19.64 -31.88
N GLU A 123 -64.83 20.85 -32.21
CA GLU A 123 -66.26 21.14 -32.40
C GLU A 123 -66.80 20.33 -33.59
N PRO A 124 -67.99 19.70 -33.50
CA PRO A 124 -68.53 18.93 -34.61
C PRO A 124 -69.02 19.88 -35.70
N LEU A 125 -68.36 19.87 -36.87
CA LEU A 125 -68.85 20.57 -38.05
C LEU A 125 -70.08 19.84 -38.59
N LEU A 126 -71.26 20.38 -38.24
CA LEU A 126 -72.57 20.01 -38.76
C LEU A 126 -72.80 20.79 -40.06
N ASN A 127 -72.83 20.08 -41.20
CA ASN A 127 -73.64 20.43 -42.36
C ASN A 127 -73.96 19.18 -43.19
#